data_AF-A0A936MXU8-F1
#
_entry.id   AF-A0A936MXU8-F1
#
_cell.length_a   1.000
_cell.length_b   1.000
_cell.length_c   1.000
_cell.angle_alpha   90.00
_cell.angle_beta   90.00
_cell.angle_gamma   90.00
#
_symmetry.space_group_name_H-M   'P 1'
#
loop_
_entity.id
_entity.type
_entity.pdbx_description
1 polymer ?
#
loop_
_entity_poly.entity_id
_entity_poly.type
_entity_poly.pdbx_seq_one_letter_code
_entity_poly.pdbx_strand_id
1 'polypeptide(L)'
;MKGSILFMLIAGVIILLLVFTEAVGGFGAFGLILLLAMVGGVWYNIDKQKERKELTDQLTGELARLEGFSSTKKLIGPWGLIAIDNDSKQIAFKEGHGSVKKYSYSDIIGCEVIEDGETTYRKSGALGRAVVGGIIAGGAGAIIGGVTAKGQENKEVKTVDFKLLLRDTNNPSFRIRFFDAWEETARTKKSVKHSDSVYGTNLRKAIDDLNTWKETIEVIIDQEDRKAGHMSVSQQASLSDELLKLDDLRSKGILTQAEFEQQKAKLLG
;
A
#
# COMPACT_ATOMS: atom_id res chain seq x y z
N MET A 1 11.92 10.66 -23.04
CA MET A 1 12.75 9.65 -23.75
C MET A 1 13.33 10.07 -25.13
N LYS A 2 13.77 11.32 -25.40
CA LYS A 2 14.32 11.69 -26.73
C LYS A 2 15.67 12.42 -26.73
N GLY A 3 15.99 13.24 -25.72
CA GLY A 3 17.23 14.04 -25.71
C GLY A 3 18.49 13.25 -25.40
N SER A 4 18.48 12.46 -24.32
CA SER A 4 19.66 11.75 -23.81
C SER A 4 20.16 10.63 -24.74
N ILE A 5 19.25 9.83 -25.31
CA ILE A 5 19.60 8.78 -26.27
C ILE A 5 20.17 9.38 -27.55
N LEU A 6 19.55 10.45 -28.08
CA LEU A 6 20.02 11.14 -29.28
C LEU A 6 21.42 11.75 -29.07
N PHE A 7 21.65 12.39 -27.92
CA PHE A 7 22.96 12.92 -27.56
C PHE A 7 24.03 11.82 -27.49
N MET A 8 23.75 10.69 -26.83
CA MET A 8 24.71 9.58 -26.75
C MET A 8 25.03 8.99 -28.12
N LEU A 9 24.05 8.88 -29.02
CA LEU A 9 24.26 8.42 -30.39
C LEU A 9 25.15 9.39 -31.18
N ILE A 10 24.86 10.70 -31.13
CA ILE A 10 25.67 11.72 -31.82
C ILE A 10 27.11 11.70 -31.30
N ALA A 11 27.29 11.69 -29.99
CA ALA A 11 28.61 11.69 -29.38
C ALA A 11 29.38 10.38 -29.66
N GLY A 12 28.70 9.24 -29.71
CA GLY A 12 29.30 7.98 -30.16
C GLY A 12 29.79 8.02 -31.61
N VAL A 13 29.01 8.62 -32.52
CA VAL A 13 29.41 8.83 -33.92
C VAL A 13 30.63 9.76 -34.02
N ILE A 14 30.68 10.82 -33.22
CA ILE A 14 31.84 11.74 -33.17
C ILE A 14 33.11 11.00 -32.72
N ILE A 15 33.02 10.18 -31.67
CA ILE A 15 34.17 9.40 -31.19
C ILE A 15 34.66 8.44 -32.29
N LEU A 16 33.74 7.78 -33.00
CA LEU A 16 34.07 6.88 -34.09
C LEU A 16 34.77 7.60 -35.25
N LEU A 17 34.32 8.81 -35.60
CA LEU A 17 34.98 9.65 -36.60
C LEU A 17 36.40 10.06 -36.17
N LEU A 18 36.60 10.44 -34.91
CA LEU A 18 37.92 10.82 -34.39
C LEU A 18 38.95 9.67 -34.44
N VAL A 19 38.48 8.43 -34.26
CA VAL A 19 39.31 7.23 -34.42
C VAL A 19 39.65 7.01 -35.89
N PHE A 20 38.65 7.11 -36.77
CA PHE A 20 38.83 6.87 -38.20
C PHE A 20 39.78 7.89 -38.85
N THR A 21 39.78 9.14 -38.40
CA THR A 21 40.69 10.18 -38.89
C THR A 21 42.06 10.15 -38.21
N GLU A 22 42.34 9.15 -37.37
CA GLU A 22 43.55 9.04 -36.53
C GLU A 22 43.82 10.26 -35.65
N ALA A 23 42.82 11.12 -35.42
CA ALA A 23 42.93 12.29 -34.58
C ALA A 23 43.11 11.91 -33.10
N VAL A 24 42.61 10.72 -32.74
CA VAL A 24 42.72 10.14 -31.41
C VAL A 24 43.10 8.66 -31.56
N GLY A 25 44.23 8.26 -30.96
CA GLY A 25 44.63 6.85 -30.91
C GLY A 25 43.69 6.00 -30.04
N GLY A 26 43.80 4.67 -30.14
CA GLY A 26 42.87 3.73 -29.48
C GLY A 26 42.70 3.95 -27.96
N PHE A 27 43.78 4.30 -27.24
CA PHE A 27 43.69 4.63 -25.81
C PHE A 27 42.93 5.92 -25.52
N GLY A 28 43.07 6.94 -26.35
CA GLY A 28 42.30 8.18 -26.21
C GLY A 28 40.81 7.97 -26.50
N ALA A 29 40.50 7.13 -27.49
CA ALA A 29 39.13 6.75 -27.81
C ALA A 29 38.48 5.96 -26.66
N PHE A 30 39.22 5.04 -26.04
CA PHE A 30 38.78 4.33 -24.85
C PHE A 30 38.45 5.28 -23.68
N GLY A 31 39.30 6.28 -23.43
CA GLY A 31 39.04 7.31 -22.43
C GLY A 31 37.77 8.12 -22.72
N LEU A 32 37.56 8.50 -23.98
CA LEU A 32 36.34 9.22 -24.40
C LEU A 32 35.07 8.37 -24.25
N ILE A 33 35.13 7.07 -24.55
CA ILE A 33 34.02 6.14 -24.35
C ILE A 33 33.68 6.01 -22.86
N LEU A 34 34.67 5.88 -21.98
CA LEU A 34 34.44 5.84 -20.53
C LEU A 34 33.80 7.14 -20.02
N LEU A 35 34.28 8.28 -20.50
CA LEU A 35 33.71 9.58 -20.15
C LEU A 35 32.26 9.71 -20.64
N LEU A 36 31.98 9.28 -21.88
CA LEU A 36 30.65 9.23 -22.44
C LEU A 36 29.71 8.34 -21.60
N ALA A 37 30.18 7.17 -21.17
CA ALA A 37 29.41 6.26 -20.34
C ALA A 37 29.07 6.87 -18.98
N MET A 38 30.02 7.57 -18.35
CA MET A 38 29.78 8.29 -17.09
C MET A 38 28.75 9.42 -17.25
N VAL A 39 28.91 10.27 -18.28
CA VAL A 39 27.97 11.37 -18.58
C VAL A 39 26.58 10.82 -18.90
N GLY A 40 26.51 9.76 -19.71
CA GLY A 40 25.27 9.07 -20.06
C GLY A 40 24.55 8.51 -18.83
N GLY A 41 25.29 7.88 -17.91
CA GLY A 41 24.74 7.35 -16.66
C GLY A 41 24.18 8.45 -15.74
N VAL A 42 24.91 9.57 -15.59
CA VAL A 42 24.43 10.72 -14.81
C VAL A 42 23.19 11.34 -15.44
N TRP A 43 23.19 11.55 -16.75
CA TRP A 43 22.06 12.14 -17.46
C TRP A 43 20.82 11.24 -17.41
N TYR A 44 20.99 9.92 -17.60
CA TYR A 44 19.90 8.94 -17.43
C TYR A 44 19.26 9.02 -16.03
N ASN A 45 20.07 9.15 -14.97
CA ASN A 45 19.57 9.32 -13.62
C ASN A 45 18.79 10.64 -13.45
N ILE A 46 19.26 11.75 -14.03
CA ILE A 46 18.55 13.05 -13.97
C ILE A 46 17.20 12.97 -14.70
N ASP A 47 17.16 12.42 -15.91
CA ASP A 47 15.93 12.27 -16.69
C ASP A 47 14.91 11.41 -15.92
N LYS A 48 15.35 10.30 -15.33
CA LYS A 48 14.50 9.41 -14.55
C LYS A 48 13.98 10.07 -13.26
N GLN A 49 14.81 10.84 -12.57
CA GLN A 49 14.38 11.60 -11.39
C GLN A 49 13.34 12.65 -11.75
N LYS A 50 13.49 13.31 -12.91
CA LYS A 50 12.53 14.27 -13.42
C LYS A 50 11.18 13.60 -13.74
N GLU A 51 11.18 12.49 -14.46
CA GLU A 51 9.96 11.73 -14.76
C GLU A 51 9.23 11.29 -13.48
N ARG A 52 9.96 10.81 -12.46
CA ARG A 52 9.39 10.44 -11.16
C ARG A 52 8.78 11.65 -10.44
N LYS A 53 9.47 12.79 -10.45
CA LYS A 53 8.97 14.01 -9.83
C LYS A 53 7.69 14.51 -10.51
N GLU A 54 7.65 14.53 -11.84
CA GLU A 54 6.47 14.92 -12.61
C GLU A 54 5.27 14.02 -12.29
N LEU A 55 5.49 12.70 -12.19
CA LEU A 55 4.45 11.76 -11.77
C LEU A 55 3.98 12.03 -10.34
N THR A 56 4.88 12.23 -9.39
CA THR A 56 4.49 12.52 -7.99
C THR A 56 3.76 13.84 -7.85
N ASP A 57 4.12 14.86 -8.64
CA ASP A 57 3.44 16.17 -8.65
C ASP A 57 2.02 16.02 -9.25
N GLN A 58 1.87 15.22 -10.31
CA GLN A 58 0.56 14.88 -10.88
C GLN A 58 -0.33 14.16 -9.86
N LEU A 59 0.17 13.11 -9.22
CA LEU A 59 -0.56 12.36 -8.19
C LEU A 59 -0.94 13.24 -7.00
N THR A 60 -0.06 14.17 -6.61
CA THR A 60 -0.35 15.16 -5.56
C THR A 60 -1.48 16.09 -5.98
N GLY A 61 -1.48 16.57 -7.22
CA GLY A 61 -2.55 17.40 -7.78
C GLY A 61 -3.89 16.67 -7.88
N GLU A 62 -3.89 15.39 -8.31
CA GLU A 62 -5.09 14.56 -8.33
C GLU A 62 -5.67 14.36 -6.93
N LEU A 63 -4.82 14.03 -5.95
CA LEU A 63 -5.25 13.85 -4.57
C LEU A 63 -5.83 15.14 -3.96
N ALA A 64 -5.22 16.30 -4.26
CA ALA A 64 -5.69 17.59 -3.75
C ALA A 64 -7.04 18.04 -4.34
N ARG A 65 -7.42 17.50 -5.50
CA ARG A 65 -8.70 17.78 -6.17
C ARG A 65 -9.80 16.79 -5.78
N LEU A 66 -9.49 15.81 -4.93
CA LEU A 66 -10.44 14.81 -4.51
C LEU A 66 -11.48 15.45 -3.57
N GLU A 67 -12.72 15.58 -4.04
CA GLU A 67 -13.78 16.22 -3.27
C GLU A 67 -14.09 15.46 -1.96
N GLY A 68 -14.27 16.23 -0.89
CA GLY A 68 -14.57 15.70 0.43
C GLY A 68 -13.51 14.75 0.97
N PHE A 69 -12.24 15.01 0.68
CA PHE A 69 -11.10 14.26 1.21
C PHE A 69 -9.97 15.20 1.61
N SER A 70 -9.61 15.22 2.89
CA SER A 70 -8.51 16.00 3.44
C SER A 70 -7.44 15.07 4.01
N SER A 71 -6.37 14.85 3.24
CA SER A 71 -5.34 13.89 3.64
C SER A 71 -4.65 14.30 4.94
N THR A 72 -4.74 13.46 5.96
CA THR A 72 -4.00 13.58 7.23
C THR A 72 -2.65 12.85 7.18
N LYS A 73 -2.55 11.78 6.39
CA LYS A 73 -1.30 11.08 6.09
C LYS A 73 -1.34 10.57 4.65
N LYS A 74 -0.22 10.64 3.95
CA LYS A 74 -0.08 10.20 2.56
C LYS A 74 1.30 9.69 2.23
N LEU A 75 1.34 8.78 1.27
CA LEU A 75 2.53 8.32 0.58
C LEU A 75 2.24 8.40 -0.90
N ILE A 76 3.14 9.07 -1.62
CA ILE A 76 3.06 9.26 -3.07
C ILE A 76 4.41 8.81 -3.61
N GLY A 77 4.38 7.74 -4.39
CA GLY A 77 5.57 7.12 -4.96
C GLY A 77 5.45 6.99 -6.47
N PRO A 78 6.50 6.49 -7.13
CA PRO A 78 6.51 6.28 -8.58
C PRO A 78 5.53 5.19 -9.04
N TRP A 79 4.98 4.40 -8.12
CA TRP A 79 4.04 3.31 -8.42
C TRP A 79 2.58 3.62 -8.08
N GLY A 80 2.30 4.77 -7.45
CA GLY A 80 0.96 5.14 -7.05
C GLY A 80 0.91 5.98 -5.78
N LEU A 81 -0.28 6.08 -5.20
CA LEU A 81 -0.49 6.78 -3.93
C LEU A 81 -1.39 5.97 -3.00
N ILE A 82 -1.16 6.18 -1.70
CA ILE A 82 -2.06 5.80 -0.62
C ILE A 82 -2.14 6.99 0.34
N ALA A 83 -3.35 7.38 0.72
CA ALA A 83 -3.60 8.49 1.61
C ALA A 83 -4.78 8.17 2.51
N ILE A 84 -4.75 8.66 3.73
CA ILE A 84 -5.86 8.57 4.67
C ILE A 84 -6.30 9.96 5.09
N ASP A 85 -7.57 10.06 5.42
CA ASP A 85 -8.23 11.19 6.05
C ASP A 85 -8.87 10.65 7.34
N ASN A 86 -8.24 10.94 8.47
CA ASN A 86 -8.72 10.48 9.78
C ASN A 86 -9.99 11.19 10.24
N ASP A 87 -10.22 12.41 9.76
CA ASP A 87 -11.36 13.23 10.18
C ASP A 87 -12.64 12.69 9.54
N SER A 88 -12.60 12.41 8.24
CA SER A 88 -13.72 11.82 7.49
C SER A 88 -13.74 10.28 7.51
N LYS A 89 -12.71 9.64 8.08
CA LYS A 89 -12.51 8.18 8.12
C LYS A 89 -12.52 7.55 6.73
N GLN A 90 -11.71 8.12 5.84
CA GLN A 90 -11.61 7.71 4.44
C GLN A 90 -10.18 7.34 4.08
N ILE A 91 -10.05 6.41 3.14
CA ILE A 91 -8.78 6.06 2.50
C ILE A 91 -8.89 6.32 1.00
N ALA A 92 -7.86 6.91 0.42
CA ALA A 92 -7.73 7.17 -0.99
C ALA A 92 -6.48 6.48 -1.54
N PHE A 93 -6.59 5.93 -2.75
CA PHE A 93 -5.47 5.26 -3.39
C PHE A 93 -5.56 5.29 -4.91
N LYS A 94 -4.42 5.10 -5.58
CA LYS A 94 -4.32 4.98 -7.04
C LYS A 94 -3.30 3.92 -7.42
N GLU A 95 -3.74 2.95 -8.22
CA GLU A 95 -2.91 1.86 -8.75
C GLU A 95 -2.57 2.14 -10.21
N GLY A 96 -1.27 2.26 -10.52
CA GLY A 96 -0.80 2.49 -11.88
C GLY A 96 -1.47 3.69 -12.55
N HIS A 97 -2.06 3.46 -13.73
CA HIS A 97 -2.69 4.49 -14.57
C HIS A 97 -4.19 4.72 -14.27
N GLY A 98 -4.74 4.12 -13.21
CA GLY A 98 -6.15 4.31 -12.83
C GLY A 98 -6.46 5.72 -12.31
N SER A 99 -7.74 6.00 -12.03
CA SER A 99 -8.13 7.18 -11.25
C SER A 99 -7.90 6.96 -9.76
N VAL A 100 -7.77 8.05 -8.99
CA VAL A 100 -7.81 7.97 -7.52
C VAL A 100 -9.18 7.44 -7.10
N LYS A 101 -9.19 6.38 -6.30
CA LYS A 101 -10.39 5.80 -5.69
C LYS A 101 -10.42 6.12 -4.21
N LYS A 102 -11.62 6.22 -3.65
CA LYS A 102 -11.87 6.57 -2.25
C LYS A 102 -12.83 5.57 -1.62
N TYR A 103 -12.52 5.13 -0.40
CA TYR A 103 -13.32 4.18 0.38
C TYR A 103 -13.46 4.67 1.81
N SER A 104 -14.52 4.24 2.50
CA SER A 104 -14.64 4.40 3.94
C SER A 104 -13.68 3.43 4.64
N TYR A 105 -13.24 3.76 5.85
CA TYR A 105 -12.50 2.82 6.70
C TYR A 105 -13.28 1.53 6.94
N SER A 106 -14.61 1.60 7.02
CA SER A 106 -15.49 0.44 7.18
C SER A 106 -15.46 -0.54 6.01
N ASP A 107 -14.96 -0.12 4.85
CA ASP A 107 -14.82 -0.96 3.66
C ASP A 107 -13.51 -1.76 3.69
N ILE A 108 -12.57 -1.42 4.58
CA ILE A 108 -11.30 -2.12 4.72
C ILE A 108 -11.53 -3.41 5.52
N ILE A 109 -11.30 -4.56 4.88
CA ILE A 109 -11.49 -5.87 5.51
C ILE A 109 -10.16 -6.54 5.91
N GLY A 110 -9.03 -6.04 5.40
CA GLY A 110 -7.72 -6.60 5.69
C GLY A 110 -6.58 -5.92 4.95
N CYS A 111 -5.36 -6.34 5.26
CA CYS A 111 -4.16 -5.96 4.53
C CYS A 111 -3.14 -7.10 4.49
N GLU A 112 -2.25 -7.04 3.50
CA GLU A 112 -1.19 -8.01 3.24
C GLU A 112 0.12 -7.29 2.94
N VAL A 113 1.23 -7.88 3.40
CA VAL A 113 2.58 -7.54 2.92
C VAL A 113 3.02 -8.66 2.01
N ILE A 114 3.53 -8.29 0.84
CA ILE A 114 3.93 -9.22 -0.20
C ILE A 114 5.40 -8.95 -0.52
N GLU A 115 6.24 -9.96 -0.33
CA GLU A 115 7.65 -9.93 -0.70
C GLU A 115 7.88 -10.95 -1.82
N ASP A 116 8.47 -10.53 -2.94
CA ASP A 116 8.76 -11.38 -4.09
C ASP A 116 7.56 -12.17 -4.65
N GLY A 117 6.35 -11.65 -4.45
CA GLY A 117 5.09 -12.28 -4.85
C GLY A 117 4.47 -13.20 -3.80
N GLU A 118 5.17 -13.47 -2.70
CA GLU A 118 4.68 -14.28 -1.59
C GLU A 118 4.11 -13.39 -0.48
N THR A 119 2.94 -13.74 0.06
CA THR A 119 2.39 -13.03 1.22
C THR A 119 3.19 -13.38 2.46
N THR A 120 3.86 -12.39 3.04
CA THR A 120 4.72 -12.56 4.21
C THR A 120 4.05 -12.10 5.51
N TYR A 121 3.09 -11.19 5.41
CA TYR A 121 2.24 -10.78 6.52
C TYR A 121 0.79 -10.60 6.07
N ARG A 122 -0.15 -10.87 6.98
CA ARG A 122 -1.57 -10.68 6.72
C ARG A 122 -2.34 -10.30 7.98
N LYS A 123 -3.16 -9.26 7.89
CA LYS A 123 -4.17 -8.87 8.87
C LYS A 123 -5.56 -8.96 8.24
N SER A 124 -6.52 -9.52 8.96
CA SER A 124 -7.94 -9.49 8.60
C SER A 124 -8.73 -8.92 9.77
N GLY A 125 -9.71 -8.07 9.48
CA GLY A 125 -10.72 -7.67 10.44
C GLY A 125 -11.67 -8.83 10.78
N ALA A 126 -12.47 -8.68 11.83
CA ALA A 126 -13.39 -9.69 12.35
C ALA A 126 -14.35 -10.21 11.27
N LEU A 127 -14.89 -9.29 10.46
CA LEU A 127 -15.81 -9.61 9.36
C LEU A 127 -15.09 -10.06 8.06
N GLY A 128 -13.78 -9.80 7.95
CA GLY A 128 -12.96 -10.16 6.79
C GLY A 128 -12.43 -11.59 6.81
N ARG A 129 -12.48 -12.28 7.97
CA ARG A 129 -11.85 -13.60 8.17
C ARG A 129 -12.31 -14.67 7.17
N ALA A 130 -13.55 -14.60 6.68
CA ALA A 130 -14.07 -15.54 5.68
C ALA A 130 -13.53 -15.27 4.27
N VAL A 131 -13.31 -14.00 3.92
CA VAL A 131 -12.86 -13.57 2.58
C VAL A 131 -11.37 -13.81 2.38
N VAL A 132 -10.57 -13.70 3.44
CA VAL A 132 -9.11 -13.84 3.35
C VAL A 132 -8.65 -15.32 3.33
N GLY A 133 -9.58 -16.28 3.36
CA GLY A 133 -9.34 -17.68 3.00
C GLY A 133 -8.59 -18.50 4.06
N GLY A 134 -9.36 -19.26 4.86
CA GLY A 134 -9.08 -20.63 5.32
C GLY A 134 -7.81 -21.00 6.09
N ILE A 135 -6.73 -20.22 6.10
CA ILE A 135 -5.56 -20.51 6.93
C ILE A 135 -5.84 -19.96 8.32
N ILE A 136 -6.14 -20.87 9.23
CA ILE A 136 -6.23 -20.68 10.68
C ILE A 136 -4.80 -20.44 11.23
N ALA A 137 -4.11 -19.41 10.75
CA ALA A 137 -2.93 -18.89 11.40
C ALA A 137 -3.41 -17.78 12.32
N GLY A 138 -3.51 -18.10 13.63
CA GLY A 138 -3.80 -17.23 14.78
C GLY A 138 -4.43 -15.87 14.48
N GLY A 139 -5.70 -15.69 14.87
CA GLY A 139 -6.43 -14.43 14.69
C GLY A 139 -5.60 -13.20 15.09
N ALA A 140 -5.59 -12.19 14.21
CA ALA A 140 -4.84 -10.94 14.33
C ALA A 140 -3.31 -11.07 14.13
N GLY A 141 -2.85 -11.14 12.87
CA GLY A 141 -1.46 -10.81 12.52
C GLY A 141 -0.52 -12.00 12.32
N ALA A 142 -0.95 -13.02 11.57
CA ALA A 142 -0.08 -14.12 11.19
C ALA A 142 1.11 -13.62 10.36
N ILE A 143 2.32 -13.82 10.88
CA ILE A 143 3.57 -13.65 10.16
C ILE A 143 3.85 -14.96 9.41
N ILE A 144 3.69 -14.93 8.09
CA ILE A 144 3.99 -16.05 7.20
C ILE A 144 5.44 -15.86 6.75
N GLY A 145 6.41 -16.16 7.62
CA GLY A 145 7.82 -16.31 7.22
C GLY A 145 8.44 -15.15 6.39
N GLY A 146 8.18 -13.89 6.74
CA GLY A 146 8.85 -12.67 6.22
C GLY A 146 8.12 -11.46 6.80
N VAL A 147 8.71 -10.47 7.45
CA VAL A 147 9.52 -9.36 6.93
C VAL A 147 10.53 -8.90 8.03
N THR A 148 10.61 -9.64 9.14
CA THR A 148 11.39 -9.29 10.35
C THR A 148 12.07 -10.50 11.04
N ALA A 149 12.15 -11.66 10.39
CA ALA A 149 12.86 -12.80 10.98
C ALA A 149 14.37 -12.52 11.09
N LYS A 150 14.94 -12.74 12.29
CA LYS A 150 16.38 -12.59 12.59
C LYS A 150 17.18 -13.47 11.60
N GLY A 151 17.95 -12.87 10.68
CA GLY A 151 18.72 -13.60 9.65
C GLY A 151 18.74 -13.04 8.21
N GLN A 152 18.20 -11.84 7.99
CA GLN A 152 17.90 -11.28 6.66
C GLN A 152 19.06 -10.57 5.93
N GLU A 153 20.24 -10.37 6.54
CA GLU A 153 21.32 -9.57 5.93
C GLU A 153 21.73 -10.04 4.53
N ASN A 154 21.63 -11.35 4.26
CA ASN A 154 21.97 -11.95 2.97
C ASN A 154 20.77 -12.30 2.09
N LYS A 155 19.52 -12.09 2.56
CA LYS A 155 18.33 -12.37 1.74
C LYS A 155 18.28 -11.37 0.59
N GLU A 156 18.10 -11.89 -0.61
CA GLU A 156 17.88 -11.10 -1.82
C GLU A 156 16.39 -10.81 -1.99
N VAL A 157 16.06 -9.53 -2.11
CA VAL A 157 14.69 -9.04 -2.27
C VAL A 157 14.54 -8.40 -3.64
N LYS A 158 13.54 -8.82 -4.41
CA LYS A 158 13.21 -8.28 -5.75
C LYS A 158 12.15 -7.19 -5.64
N THR A 159 11.05 -7.46 -4.93
CA THR A 159 9.92 -6.54 -4.81
C THR A 159 9.30 -6.60 -3.44
N VAL A 160 8.85 -5.44 -2.95
CA VAL A 160 8.06 -5.34 -1.72
C VAL A 160 6.81 -4.54 -2.02
N ASP A 161 5.64 -5.12 -1.75
CA ASP A 161 4.34 -4.52 -1.99
C ASP A 161 3.44 -4.59 -0.74
N PHE A 162 2.56 -3.61 -0.62
CA PHE A 162 1.49 -3.58 0.36
C PHE A 162 0.15 -3.72 -0.37
N LYS A 163 -0.74 -4.58 0.14
CA LYS A 163 -2.05 -4.81 -0.46
C LYS A 163 -3.16 -4.59 0.56
N LEU A 164 -4.12 -3.74 0.23
CA LEU A 164 -5.37 -3.56 0.96
C LEU A 164 -6.43 -4.49 0.39
N LEU A 165 -7.24 -5.05 1.28
CA LEU A 165 -8.40 -5.87 0.93
C LEU A 165 -9.66 -5.08 1.28
N LEU A 166 -10.61 -5.04 0.34
CA LEU A 166 -11.75 -4.13 0.37
C LEU A 166 -13.07 -4.88 0.17
N ARG A 167 -14.14 -4.35 0.76
CA ARG A 167 -15.52 -4.79 0.54
C ARG A 167 -16.10 -4.17 -0.74
N ASP A 168 -15.48 -4.48 -1.88
CA ASP A 168 -15.94 -4.05 -3.21
C ASP A 168 -15.74 -5.21 -4.19
N THR A 169 -16.83 -5.72 -4.78
CA THR A 169 -16.77 -6.84 -5.72
C THR A 169 -16.12 -6.48 -7.05
N ASN A 170 -16.09 -5.20 -7.41
CA ASN A 170 -15.43 -4.72 -8.63
C ASN A 170 -13.95 -4.45 -8.38
N ASN A 171 -13.60 -4.00 -7.16
CA ASN A 171 -12.23 -3.66 -6.77
C ASN A 171 -11.90 -4.26 -5.39
N PRO A 172 -11.78 -5.59 -5.28
CA PRO A 172 -11.68 -6.28 -3.99
C PRO A 172 -10.33 -6.06 -3.29
N SER A 173 -9.35 -5.51 -3.99
CA SER A 173 -8.07 -5.17 -3.42
C SER A 173 -7.38 -4.04 -4.16
N PHE A 174 -6.48 -3.37 -3.46
CA PHE A 174 -5.55 -2.40 -4.01
C PHE A 174 -4.13 -2.80 -3.64
N ARG A 175 -3.20 -2.80 -4.59
CA ARG A 175 -1.78 -3.08 -4.34
C ARG A 175 -0.95 -1.83 -4.67
N ILE A 176 -0.04 -1.49 -3.77
CA ILE A 176 0.97 -0.46 -3.99
C ILE A 176 2.36 -1.02 -3.75
N ARG A 177 3.26 -0.71 -4.67
CA ARG A 177 4.66 -1.08 -4.56
C ARG A 177 5.42 -0.08 -3.70
N PHE A 178 6.22 -0.60 -2.77
CA PHE A 178 7.15 0.17 -1.96
C PHE A 178 8.58 0.06 -2.47
N PHE A 179 8.94 -1.09 -3.07
CA PHE A 179 10.27 -1.33 -3.58
C PHE A 179 10.25 -2.24 -4.82
N ASP A 180 11.06 -1.89 -5.82
CA ASP A 180 11.40 -2.73 -6.97
C ASP A 180 12.92 -2.66 -7.19
N ALA A 181 13.63 -3.76 -7.02
CA ALA A 181 15.08 -3.82 -7.19
C ALA A 181 15.50 -3.41 -8.62
N TRP A 182 14.76 -3.85 -9.64
CA TRP A 182 15.07 -3.52 -11.03
C TRP A 182 14.93 -2.04 -11.29
N GLU A 183 13.90 -1.39 -10.77
CA GLU A 183 13.76 0.06 -10.92
C GLU A 183 14.73 0.84 -10.01
N GLU A 184 14.85 0.50 -8.74
CA GLU A 184 15.67 1.24 -7.76
C GLU A 184 17.16 1.16 -8.08
N THR A 185 17.61 0.08 -8.72
CA THR A 185 19.00 -0.07 -9.17
C THR A 185 19.26 0.40 -10.59
N ALA A 186 18.37 1.23 -11.16
CA ALA A 186 18.50 1.72 -12.53
C ALA A 186 18.67 0.59 -13.56
N ARG A 187 17.96 -0.53 -13.36
CA ARG A 187 17.95 -1.71 -14.23
C ARG A 187 19.29 -2.46 -14.26
N THR A 188 20.04 -2.42 -13.17
CA THR A 188 21.34 -3.12 -13.06
C THR A 188 21.27 -4.39 -12.23
N LYS A 189 20.39 -4.47 -11.24
CA LYS A 189 20.18 -5.65 -10.39
C LYS A 189 18.73 -6.13 -10.42
N LYS A 190 18.53 -7.45 -10.41
CA LYS A 190 17.20 -8.06 -10.30
C LYS A 190 16.71 -8.21 -8.85
N SER A 191 17.64 -8.15 -7.90
CA SER A 191 17.43 -8.28 -6.47
C SER A 191 18.44 -7.43 -5.71
N VAL A 192 18.10 -7.08 -4.47
CA VAL A 192 18.94 -6.29 -3.55
C VAL A 192 18.95 -6.96 -2.19
N LYS A 193 20.13 -7.00 -1.55
CA LYS A 193 20.26 -7.49 -0.18
C LYS A 193 20.02 -6.38 0.83
N HIS A 194 19.56 -6.73 2.03
CA HIS A 194 19.48 -5.77 3.15
C HIS A 194 20.85 -5.18 3.52
N SER A 195 21.92 -5.95 3.33
CA SER A 195 23.30 -5.54 3.57
C SER A 195 23.95 -4.78 2.40
N ASP A 196 23.30 -4.65 1.24
CA ASP A 196 23.86 -3.85 0.13
C ASP A 196 24.06 -2.40 0.61
N SER A 197 25.19 -1.79 0.24
CA SER A 197 25.58 -0.47 0.73
C SER A 197 24.55 0.62 0.39
N VAL A 198 24.46 0.97 -0.89
CA VAL A 198 23.57 2.03 -1.38
C VAL A 198 22.14 1.48 -1.48
N TYR A 199 21.96 0.39 -2.21
CA TYR A 199 20.62 -0.12 -2.52
C TYR A 199 19.93 -0.79 -1.32
N GLY A 200 20.68 -1.40 -0.39
CA GLY A 200 20.11 -1.97 0.83
C GLY A 200 19.56 -0.90 1.76
N THR A 201 20.10 0.32 1.73
CA THR A 201 19.52 1.47 2.45
C THR A 201 18.16 1.87 1.90
N ASN A 202 17.99 1.89 0.56
CA ASN A 202 16.68 2.15 -0.06
C ASN A 202 15.67 1.06 0.28
N LEU A 203 16.09 -0.22 0.24
CA LEU A 203 15.24 -1.34 0.62
C LEU A 203 14.78 -1.25 2.08
N ARG A 204 15.70 -0.99 3.02
CA ARG A 204 15.38 -0.84 4.45
C ARG A 204 14.37 0.28 4.67
N LYS A 205 14.60 1.46 4.07
CA LYS A 205 13.67 2.58 4.16
C LYS A 205 12.28 2.22 3.62
N ALA A 206 12.21 1.55 2.46
CA ALA A 206 10.94 1.13 1.89
C ALA A 206 10.18 0.15 2.80
N ILE A 207 10.90 -0.76 3.47
CA ILE A 207 10.31 -1.68 4.45
C ILE A 207 9.84 -0.94 5.70
N ASP A 208 10.59 0.06 6.19
CA ASP A 208 10.20 0.88 7.34
C ASP A 208 8.94 1.71 7.04
N ASP A 209 8.88 2.33 5.86
CA ASP A 209 7.70 3.05 5.37
C ASP A 209 6.50 2.11 5.25
N LEU A 210 6.70 0.90 4.71
CA LEU A 210 5.66 -0.11 4.60
C LEU A 210 5.16 -0.55 5.97
N ASN A 211 6.04 -0.83 6.92
CA ASN A 211 5.67 -1.23 8.29
C ASN A 211 4.84 -0.12 8.96
N THR A 212 5.23 1.14 8.77
CA THR A 212 4.48 2.30 9.26
C THR A 212 3.05 2.34 8.68
N TRP A 213 2.88 2.02 7.40
CA TRP A 213 1.57 1.93 6.76
C TRP A 213 0.76 0.72 7.21
N LYS A 214 1.40 -0.45 7.29
CA LYS A 214 0.82 -1.67 7.83
C LYS A 214 0.23 -1.41 9.22
N GLU A 215 1.01 -0.86 10.14
CA GLU A 215 0.56 -0.52 11.50
C GLU A 215 -0.61 0.47 11.50
N THR A 216 -0.57 1.48 10.62
CA THR A 216 -1.67 2.45 10.50
C THR A 216 -2.97 1.77 10.08
N ILE A 217 -2.91 0.87 9.09
CA ILE A 217 -4.09 0.14 8.59
C ILE A 217 -4.59 -0.88 9.61
N GLU A 218 -3.69 -1.54 10.35
CA GLU A 218 -4.07 -2.42 11.46
C GLU A 218 -4.88 -1.68 12.52
N VAL A 219 -4.44 -0.49 12.91
CA VAL A 219 -5.17 0.34 13.87
C VAL A 219 -6.55 0.71 13.33
N ILE A 220 -6.65 1.06 12.04
CA ILE A 220 -7.95 1.36 11.40
C ILE A 220 -8.86 0.13 11.45
N ILE A 221 -8.37 -1.05 11.04
CA ILE A 221 -9.13 -2.30 11.08
C ILE A 221 -9.61 -2.60 12.52
N ASP A 222 -8.71 -2.48 13.51
CA ASP A 222 -9.04 -2.75 14.91
C ASP A 222 -10.07 -1.75 15.47
N GLN A 223 -10.02 -0.49 15.03
CA GLN A 223 -11.03 0.52 15.39
C GLN A 223 -12.39 0.20 14.79
N GLU A 224 -12.46 -0.21 13.52
CA GLU A 224 -13.71 -0.59 12.88
C GLU A 224 -14.30 -1.87 13.48
N ASP A 225 -13.46 -2.85 13.81
CA ASP A 225 -13.87 -4.07 14.52
C ASP A 225 -14.46 -3.76 15.91
N ARG A 226 -13.81 -2.86 16.68
CA ARG A 226 -14.31 -2.43 17.99
C ARG A 226 -15.65 -1.69 17.89
N LYS A 227 -15.82 -0.83 16.87
CA LYS A 227 -17.10 -0.14 16.63
C LYS A 227 -18.20 -1.13 16.30
N ALA A 228 -17.93 -2.11 15.44
CA ALA A 228 -18.89 -3.15 15.10
C ALA A 228 -19.30 -3.98 16.33
N GLY A 229 -18.33 -4.35 17.18
CA GLY A 229 -18.58 -5.08 18.42
C GLY A 229 -19.31 -4.26 19.50
N HIS A 230 -18.99 -2.98 19.65
CA HIS A 230 -19.69 -2.09 20.59
C HIS A 230 -21.14 -1.85 20.16
N MET A 231 -21.37 -1.68 18.85
CA MET A 231 -22.71 -1.49 18.32
C MET A 231 -23.59 -2.72 18.58
N SER A 232 -23.08 -3.94 18.34
CA SER A 232 -23.84 -5.18 18.62
C SER A 232 -24.14 -5.38 20.11
N VAL A 233 -23.17 -5.12 21.00
CA VAL A 233 -23.39 -5.23 22.46
C VAL A 233 -24.39 -4.19 22.96
N SER A 234 -24.30 -2.94 22.48
CA SER A 234 -25.24 -1.88 22.88
C SER A 234 -26.68 -2.17 22.42
N GLN A 235 -26.86 -2.73 21.21
CA GLN A 235 -28.16 -3.16 20.71
C GLN A 235 -28.72 -4.32 21.53
N GLN A 236 -27.90 -5.30 21.87
CA GLN A 236 -28.33 -6.46 22.65
C GLN A 236 -28.65 -6.10 24.11
N ALA A 237 -27.91 -5.17 24.70
CA ALA A 237 -28.22 -4.61 26.02
C ALA A 237 -29.54 -3.82 25.99
N SER A 238 -29.74 -2.95 24.99
CA SER A 238 -31.00 -2.20 24.84
C SER A 238 -32.21 -3.12 24.65
N LEU A 239 -32.09 -4.15 23.80
CA LEU A 239 -33.14 -5.16 23.61
C LEU A 239 -33.45 -5.90 24.91
N SER A 240 -32.42 -6.26 25.69
CA SER A 240 -32.61 -6.96 26.97
C SER A 240 -33.32 -6.06 27.99
N ASP A 241 -32.94 -4.78 28.08
CA ASP A 241 -33.57 -3.80 28.97
C ASP A 241 -35.03 -3.52 28.57
N GLU A 242 -35.33 -3.47 27.27
CA GLU A 242 -36.70 -3.33 26.76
C GLU A 242 -37.56 -4.55 27.09
N LEU A 243 -37.02 -5.76 26.97
CA LEU A 243 -37.70 -7.00 27.37
C LEU A 243 -37.96 -7.03 28.89
N LEU A 244 -37.03 -6.56 29.71
CA LEU A 244 -37.21 -6.45 31.16
C LEU A 244 -38.31 -5.46 31.52
N LYS A 245 -38.37 -4.30 30.86
CA LYS A 245 -39.45 -3.32 31.06
C LYS A 245 -40.82 -3.89 30.66
N LEU A 246 -40.88 -4.63 29.56
CA LEU A 246 -42.11 -5.29 29.11
C LEU A 246 -42.61 -6.32 30.11
N ASP A 247 -41.70 -7.10 30.70
CA ASP A 247 -42.05 -8.08 31.73
C ASP A 247 -42.51 -7.42 33.04
N ASP A 248 -41.89 -6.30 33.43
CA ASP A 248 -42.30 -5.50 34.58
C ASP A 248 -43.71 -4.92 34.40
N LEU A 249 -44.04 -4.38 33.22
CA LEU A 249 -45.39 -3.88 32.91
C LEU A 249 -46.45 -4.98 32.95
N ARG A 250 -46.11 -6.19 32.48
CA ARG A 250 -46.97 -7.37 32.59
C ARG A 250 -47.17 -7.79 34.04
N SER A 251 -46.10 -7.89 34.83
CA SER A 251 -46.16 -8.33 36.22
C SER A 251 -46.92 -7.36 37.12
N LYS A 252 -46.89 -6.06 36.80
CA LYS A 252 -47.69 -5.01 37.44
C LYS A 252 -49.16 -4.98 36.98
N GLY A 253 -49.54 -5.84 36.04
CA GLY A 253 -50.91 -5.91 35.49
C GLY A 253 -51.28 -4.71 34.61
N ILE A 254 -50.30 -3.93 34.15
CA ILE A 254 -50.52 -2.81 33.21
C ILE A 254 -50.74 -3.34 31.79
N LEU A 255 -50.10 -4.46 31.44
CA LEU A 255 -50.30 -5.18 30.19
C LEU A 255 -50.98 -6.53 30.42
N THR A 256 -51.89 -6.90 29.53
CA THR A 256 -52.41 -8.26 29.45
C THR A 256 -51.36 -9.21 28.84
N GLN A 257 -51.53 -10.53 29.05
CA GLN A 257 -50.62 -11.53 28.49
C GLN A 257 -50.56 -11.46 26.95
N ALA A 258 -51.71 -11.20 26.29
CA ALA A 258 -51.78 -11.07 24.84
C ALA A 258 -51.04 -9.82 24.32
N GLU A 259 -51.15 -8.68 25.01
CA GLU A 259 -50.44 -7.45 24.65
C GLU A 259 -48.92 -7.57 24.89
N PHE A 260 -48.52 -8.22 25.97
CA PHE A 260 -47.12 -8.54 26.24
C PHE A 260 -46.52 -9.40 25.12
N GLU A 261 -47.21 -10.48 24.72
CA GLU A 261 -46.74 -11.36 23.65
C GLU A 261 -46.64 -10.65 22.31
N GLN A 262 -47.62 -9.78 21.98
CA GLN A 262 -47.60 -9.00 20.76
C GLN A 262 -46.42 -8.01 20.71
N GLN A 263 -46.12 -7.33 21.82
CA GLN A 263 -44.99 -6.40 21.90
C GLN A 263 -43.64 -7.12 21.94
N LYS A 264 -43.56 -8.25 22.66
CA LYS A 264 -42.38 -9.12 22.67
C LYS A 264 -42.07 -9.65 21.27
N ALA A 265 -43.07 -10.07 20.51
CA ALA A 265 -42.88 -10.51 19.12
C ALA A 265 -42.34 -9.38 18.23
N LYS A 266 -42.87 -8.15 18.37
CA LYS A 266 -42.38 -6.97 17.64
C LYS A 266 -40.92 -6.63 17.96
N LEU A 267 -40.48 -6.82 19.21
CA LEU A 267 -39.10 -6.56 19.62
C LEU A 267 -38.11 -7.64 19.18
N LEU A 268 -38.56 -8.88 19.03
CA LEU A 268 -37.71 -10.02 18.68
C LEU A 268 -37.61 -10.27 17.17
N GLY A 269 -38.51 -9.69 16.37
CA GLY A 269 -38.55 -9.86 14.91
C GLY A 269 -39.46 -10.98 14.47
#